data_AF-A0A371CXY9-F1
#
_entry.id   AF-A0A371CXY9-F1
#
_cell.length_a   1.000
_cell.length_b   1.000
_cell.length_c   1.000
_cell.angle_alpha   90.00
_cell.angle_beta   90.00
_cell.angle_gamma   90.00
#
_symmetry.space_group_name_H-M   'P 1'
#
loop_
_entity.id
_entity.type
_entity.pdbx_description
1 polymer ?
#
loop_
_entity_poly.entity_id
_entity_poly.type
_entity_poly.pdbx_seq_one_letter_code
_entity_poly.pdbx_strand_id
1 'polypeptide(L)'
;MLSDIPRFGDGGHWHLPDRLLLEDGITLPLCATYGIRHMLASSDRGADWWLDDIQVIFRHYFIGDESTEKLAELACKTLCHYAVENRASRRAFGLAYKTLKLMYEMQGARHTFDTLAHAKAMYEVEIAVWDPSLGFGTFRDRTQAVYVLLHIVRATISGQSRLTPSQTDAMLAWGQQGLTRVREWLHGLDWTGLHKGCLIRSGNAGEVLAFPHIASHYLIKMIINPLIRLCSIPGGLAVVSGELVSAIEHTWSAARLAYPDLVDADIGFVWSSGLARIDSRLAQLKALVVGQCSP
;
A
#
# COMPACT_ATOMS: atom_id res chain seq x y z
N MET A 1 14.82 -2.78 -41.82
CA MET A 1 14.68 -1.69 -40.82
C MET A 1 14.23 -2.26 -39.47
N LEU A 2 14.85 -3.36 -39.03
CA LEU A 2 14.51 -4.12 -37.81
C LEU A 2 15.78 -4.79 -37.23
N SER A 3 16.97 -4.22 -37.48
CA SER A 3 18.25 -4.89 -37.25
C SER A 3 19.07 -4.37 -36.07
N ASP A 4 18.65 -3.29 -35.39
CA ASP A 4 19.46 -2.66 -34.34
C ASP A 4 18.81 -2.68 -32.96
N ILE A 5 18.07 -3.74 -32.63
CA ILE A 5 17.79 -4.06 -31.22
C ILE A 5 18.91 -5.00 -30.78
N PRO A 6 19.84 -4.57 -29.89
CA PRO A 6 20.88 -5.44 -29.38
C PRO A 6 20.23 -6.69 -28.81
N ARG A 7 20.73 -7.87 -29.20
CA ARG A 7 20.31 -9.13 -28.59
C ARG A 7 20.62 -9.04 -27.09
N PHE A 8 19.58 -8.84 -26.29
CA PHE A 8 19.60 -8.97 -24.84
C PHE A 8 19.74 -10.47 -24.53
N GLY A 9 20.98 -10.97 -24.64
CA GLY A 9 21.33 -12.38 -24.53
C GLY A 9 21.83 -12.76 -23.14
N ASP A 10 21.24 -13.84 -22.64
CA ASP A 10 21.82 -14.90 -21.82
C ASP A 10 22.89 -14.53 -20.79
N GLY A 11 22.45 -14.45 -19.53
CA GLY A 11 23.23 -14.87 -18.38
C GLY A 11 24.40 -13.97 -17.98
N GLY A 12 24.19 -13.18 -16.92
CA GLY A 12 25.28 -12.63 -16.11
C GLY A 12 25.70 -11.21 -16.48
N HIS A 13 25.47 -10.30 -15.54
CA HIS A 13 25.97 -8.92 -15.46
C HIS A 13 25.29 -7.87 -16.35
N TRP A 14 24.26 -7.23 -15.78
CA TRP A 14 23.65 -6.00 -16.27
C TRP A 14 24.53 -4.79 -15.98
N HIS A 15 25.68 -4.67 -16.65
CA HIS A 15 26.39 -3.41 -16.67
C HIS A 15 25.71 -2.47 -17.67
N LEU A 16 24.73 -1.70 -17.17
CA LEU A 16 24.25 -0.53 -17.89
C LEU A 16 25.41 0.47 -18.00
N PRO A 17 25.78 0.93 -19.22
CA PRO A 17 26.87 1.89 -19.37
C PRO A 17 26.58 3.17 -18.58
N ASP A 18 27.54 3.62 -17.77
CA ASP A 18 27.41 4.80 -16.89
C ASP A 18 26.97 6.07 -17.61
N ARG A 19 27.19 6.16 -18.92
CA ARG A 19 26.77 7.29 -19.76
C ARG A 19 25.28 7.31 -20.09
N LEU A 20 24.63 6.15 -20.20
CA LEU A 20 23.18 6.08 -20.45
C LEU A 20 22.37 6.40 -19.19
N LEU A 21 22.98 6.21 -18.01
CA LEU A 21 22.38 6.47 -16.69
C LEU A 21 21.98 7.95 -16.46
N LEU A 22 22.55 8.92 -17.18
CA LEU A 22 22.39 10.33 -16.81
C LEU A 22 21.77 11.22 -17.89
N GLU A 23 21.58 10.73 -19.12
CA GLU A 23 21.19 11.59 -20.25
C GLU A 23 19.81 11.28 -20.86
N ASP A 24 19.19 10.13 -20.53
CA ASP A 24 17.90 9.72 -21.10
C ASP A 24 16.89 9.31 -20.01
N GLY A 25 16.00 10.25 -19.66
CA GLY A 25 14.93 10.06 -18.68
C GLY A 25 13.83 9.06 -19.09
N ILE A 26 13.90 8.45 -20.27
CA ILE A 26 12.90 7.50 -20.78
C ILE A 26 13.47 6.08 -20.93
N THR A 27 14.70 5.93 -21.42
CA THR A 27 15.25 4.60 -21.76
C THR A 27 15.43 3.69 -20.53
N LEU A 28 15.98 4.19 -19.43
CA LEU A 28 16.20 3.39 -18.22
C LEU A 28 14.91 2.94 -17.53
N PRO A 29 13.89 3.80 -17.33
CA PRO A 29 12.62 3.34 -16.79
C PRO A 29 11.97 2.26 -17.68
N LEU A 30 12.07 2.36 -19.00
CA LEU A 30 11.59 1.31 -19.91
C LEU A 30 12.40 0.01 -19.77
N CYS A 31 13.74 0.09 -19.70
CA CYS A 31 14.59 -1.08 -19.49
C CYS A 31 14.30 -1.77 -18.15
N ALA A 32 14.08 -1.04 -17.06
CA ALA A 32 13.68 -1.64 -15.79
C ALA A 32 12.30 -2.30 -15.84
N THR A 33 11.34 -1.68 -16.54
CA THR A 33 10.02 -2.30 -16.76
C THR A 33 10.16 -3.60 -17.56
N TYR A 34 10.97 -3.59 -18.62
CA TYR A 34 11.26 -4.77 -19.42
C TYR A 34 11.97 -5.85 -18.59
N GLY A 35 12.95 -5.46 -17.78
CA GLY A 35 13.62 -6.32 -16.82
C GLY A 35 12.63 -7.01 -15.88
N ILE A 36 11.69 -6.27 -15.27
CA ILE A 36 10.66 -6.86 -14.40
C ILE A 36 9.79 -7.86 -15.15
N ARG A 37 9.35 -7.52 -16.36
CA ARG A 37 8.54 -8.44 -17.18
C ARG A 37 9.32 -9.68 -17.59
N HIS A 38 10.61 -9.53 -17.86
CA HIS A 38 11.50 -10.66 -18.14
C HIS A 38 11.69 -11.54 -16.89
N MET A 39 11.86 -10.96 -15.71
CA MET A 39 11.91 -11.72 -14.45
C MET A 39 10.63 -12.51 -14.19
N LEU A 40 9.47 -11.99 -14.58
CA LEU A 40 8.20 -12.71 -14.48
C LEU A 40 8.16 -13.97 -15.36
N ALA A 41 8.92 -13.97 -16.46
CA ALA A 41 9.01 -15.07 -17.43
C ALA A 41 10.20 -16.02 -17.20
N SER A 42 11.15 -15.65 -16.33
CA SER A 42 12.36 -16.43 -16.04
C SER A 42 12.21 -17.35 -14.83
N SER A 43 13.03 -18.41 -14.77
CA SER A 43 13.18 -19.32 -13.62
C SER A 43 13.80 -18.65 -12.39
N ASP A 44 14.50 -17.53 -12.55
CA ASP A 44 15.14 -16.77 -11.45
C ASP A 44 14.16 -15.81 -10.75
N ARG A 45 12.86 -16.12 -10.77
CA ARG A 45 11.79 -15.31 -10.17
C ARG A 45 12.05 -15.11 -8.68
N GLY A 46 12.39 -13.89 -8.28
CA GLY A 46 12.39 -13.47 -6.87
C GLY A 46 13.76 -13.35 -6.19
N ALA A 47 14.87 -13.27 -6.93
CA ALA A 47 16.15 -12.96 -6.32
C ALA A 47 16.19 -11.53 -5.76
N ASP A 48 16.60 -11.37 -4.49
CA ASP A 48 16.47 -10.09 -3.75
C ASP A 48 17.25 -8.92 -4.36
N TRP A 49 18.41 -9.20 -4.97
CA TRP A 49 19.27 -8.19 -5.61
C TRP A 49 18.56 -7.46 -6.75
N TRP A 50 17.69 -8.15 -7.49
CA TRP A 50 16.88 -7.50 -8.52
C TRP A 50 15.89 -6.50 -7.94
N LEU A 51 15.29 -6.82 -6.79
CA LEU A 51 14.36 -5.90 -6.11
C LEU A 51 15.06 -4.65 -5.59
N ASP A 52 16.34 -4.76 -5.21
CA ASP A 52 17.20 -3.62 -4.89
C ASP A 52 17.41 -2.71 -6.11
N ASP A 53 17.86 -3.28 -7.24
CA ASP A 53 18.12 -2.52 -8.46
C ASP A 53 16.85 -1.86 -9.00
N ILE A 54 15.73 -2.58 -9.02
CA ILE A 54 14.42 -2.06 -9.42
C ILE A 54 14.01 -0.91 -8.51
N GLN A 55 14.18 -1.03 -7.19
CA GLN A 55 13.82 0.02 -6.25
C GLN A 55 14.64 1.30 -6.49
N VAL A 56 15.92 1.18 -6.82
CA VAL A 56 16.79 2.32 -7.15
C VAL A 56 16.31 3.00 -8.43
N ILE A 57 16.08 2.24 -9.51
CA ILE A 57 15.63 2.79 -10.79
C ILE A 57 14.25 3.43 -10.65
N PHE A 58 13.32 2.81 -9.90
CA PHE A 58 12.00 3.39 -9.66
C PHE A 58 12.05 4.69 -8.87
N ARG A 59 12.89 4.76 -7.85
CA ARG A 59 13.05 5.97 -7.05
C ARG A 59 13.62 7.12 -7.87
N HIS A 60 14.54 6.84 -8.79
CA HIS A 60 15.21 7.88 -9.56
C HIS A 60 14.36 8.38 -10.73
N TYR A 61 13.90 7.48 -11.62
CA TYR A 61 13.30 7.90 -12.89
C TYR A 61 11.78 7.96 -12.88
N PHE A 62 11.12 7.12 -12.08
CA PHE A 62 9.65 7.11 -12.03
C PHE A 62 9.09 8.03 -10.94
N ILE A 63 9.83 8.24 -9.85
CA ILE A 63 9.41 9.13 -8.75
C ILE A 63 10.01 10.55 -8.89
N GLY A 64 11.11 10.70 -9.64
CA GLY A 64 11.78 12.00 -9.87
C GLY A 64 11.03 12.93 -10.83
N ASP A 65 11.60 14.12 -11.03
CA ASP A 65 11.02 15.22 -11.82
C ASP A 65 10.85 14.90 -13.31
N GLU A 66 11.49 13.84 -13.81
CA GLU A 66 11.44 13.38 -15.20
C GLU A 66 10.25 12.45 -15.50
N SER A 67 9.47 12.09 -14.48
CA SER A 67 8.36 11.15 -14.63
C SER A 67 7.21 11.73 -15.46
N THR A 68 6.72 10.94 -16.41
CA THR A 68 5.49 11.22 -17.15
C THR A 68 4.33 10.39 -16.64
N GLU A 69 3.08 10.83 -16.85
CA GLU A 69 1.88 10.05 -16.50
C GLU A 69 1.91 8.62 -17.07
N LYS A 70 2.45 8.45 -18.29
CA LYS A 70 2.59 7.13 -18.94
C LYS A 70 3.60 6.24 -18.23
N LEU A 71 4.72 6.81 -17.80
CA LEU A 71 5.75 6.09 -17.04
C LEU A 71 5.24 5.73 -15.64
N ALA A 72 4.60 6.66 -14.94
CA ALA A 72 3.98 6.41 -13.64
C ALA A 72 2.95 5.27 -13.70
N GLU A 73 2.11 5.25 -14.74
CA GLU A 73 1.13 4.20 -14.94
C GLU A 73 1.78 2.85 -15.29
N LEU A 74 2.80 2.86 -16.16
CA LEU A 74 3.55 1.66 -16.51
C LEU A 74 4.23 1.04 -15.28
N ALA A 75 4.80 1.88 -14.42
CA ALA A 75 5.41 1.51 -13.15
C ALA A 75 4.40 0.86 -12.21
N CYS A 76 3.25 1.51 -12.00
CA CYS A 76 2.18 0.98 -11.15
C CYS A 76 1.69 -0.37 -11.67
N LYS A 77 1.37 -0.46 -12.97
CA LYS A 77 0.89 -1.70 -13.60
C LYS A 77 1.88 -2.84 -13.40
N THR A 78 3.16 -2.59 -13.69
CA THR A 78 4.20 -3.61 -13.72
C THR A 78 4.52 -4.14 -12.32
N LEU A 79 4.64 -3.25 -11.33
CA LEU A 79 4.88 -3.67 -9.95
C LEU A 79 3.67 -4.35 -9.33
N CYS A 80 2.45 -3.89 -9.61
CA CYS A 80 1.26 -4.56 -9.11
C CYS A 80 1.13 -5.97 -9.69
N HIS A 81 1.36 -6.12 -10.99
CA HIS A 81 1.41 -7.44 -11.63
C HIS A 81 2.50 -8.32 -11.01
N TYR A 82 3.69 -7.77 -10.78
CA TYR A 82 4.79 -8.50 -10.14
C TYR A 82 4.45 -8.96 -8.71
N ALA A 83 3.81 -8.11 -7.91
CA ALA A 83 3.38 -8.46 -6.57
C ALA A 83 2.32 -9.57 -6.54
N VAL A 84 1.42 -9.61 -7.52
CA VAL A 84 0.43 -10.70 -7.68
C VAL A 84 1.14 -12.03 -7.99
N GLU A 85 2.06 -11.99 -8.94
CA GLU A 85 2.81 -13.17 -9.41
C GLU A 85 3.84 -13.68 -8.40
N ASN A 86 4.34 -12.81 -7.52
CA ASN A 86 5.27 -13.15 -6.44
C ASN A 86 4.64 -12.90 -5.06
N ARG A 87 3.49 -13.55 -4.82
CA ARG A 87 2.69 -13.41 -3.59
C ARG A 87 3.44 -13.69 -2.28
N ALA A 88 4.52 -14.47 -2.31
CA ALA A 88 5.31 -14.76 -1.12
C ALA A 88 6.25 -13.59 -0.73
N SER A 89 6.55 -12.69 -1.68
CA SER A 89 7.47 -11.59 -1.46
C SER A 89 6.76 -10.36 -0.86
N ARG A 90 6.87 -10.22 0.46
CA ARG A 90 6.44 -9.00 1.19
C ARG A 90 7.12 -7.73 0.64
N ARG A 91 8.35 -7.87 0.14
CA ARG A 91 9.11 -6.77 -0.46
C ARG A 91 8.48 -6.31 -1.77
N ALA A 92 8.07 -7.25 -2.62
CA ALA A 92 7.35 -6.96 -3.86
C ALA A 92 6.05 -6.21 -3.59
N PHE A 93 5.24 -6.70 -2.64
CA PHE A 93 4.01 -6.03 -2.23
C PHE A 93 4.27 -4.61 -1.72
N GLY A 94 5.23 -4.46 -0.79
CA GLY A 94 5.58 -3.17 -0.21
C GLY A 94 6.08 -2.16 -1.24
N LEU A 95 6.82 -2.61 -2.26
CA LEU A 95 7.26 -1.77 -3.37
C LEU A 95 6.09 -1.34 -4.25
N ALA A 96 5.22 -2.27 -4.65
CA ALA A 96 4.03 -1.97 -5.45
C ALA A 96 3.08 -0.99 -4.74
N TYR A 97 2.79 -1.22 -3.47
CA TYR A 97 1.99 -0.31 -2.63
C TYR A 97 2.62 1.10 -2.57
N LYS A 98 3.93 1.19 -2.28
CA LYS A 98 4.62 2.49 -2.20
C LYS A 98 4.56 3.22 -3.53
N THR A 99 4.74 2.52 -4.65
CA THR A 99 4.66 3.12 -5.98
C THR A 99 3.26 3.64 -6.27
N LEU A 100 2.21 2.83 -6.05
CA LEU A 100 0.81 3.29 -6.19
C LEU A 100 0.55 4.57 -5.40
N LYS A 101 0.97 4.58 -4.13
CA LYS A 101 0.83 5.73 -3.24
C LYS A 101 1.55 6.97 -3.77
N LEU A 102 2.83 6.85 -4.08
CA LEU A 102 3.67 7.99 -4.45
C LEU A 102 3.25 8.57 -5.81
N MET A 103 3.01 7.70 -6.79
CA MET A 103 2.60 8.12 -8.14
C MET A 103 1.25 8.85 -8.12
N TYR A 104 0.29 8.36 -7.33
CA TYR A 104 -1.01 8.99 -7.25
C TYR A 104 -1.02 10.26 -6.41
N GLU A 105 -0.40 10.23 -5.23
CA GLU A 105 -0.45 11.35 -4.29
C GLU A 105 0.47 12.51 -4.65
N MET A 106 1.64 12.25 -5.26
CA MET A 106 2.62 13.29 -5.59
C MET A 106 2.57 13.70 -7.05
N GLN A 107 2.30 12.77 -7.97
CA GLN A 107 2.36 13.02 -9.42
C GLN A 107 0.98 13.02 -10.10
N GLY A 108 -0.10 12.77 -9.35
CA GLY A 108 -1.46 12.77 -9.89
C GLY A 108 -1.70 11.70 -10.96
N ALA A 109 -0.98 10.57 -10.89
CA ALA A 109 -1.05 9.50 -11.88
C ALA A 109 -2.48 8.96 -12.02
N ARG A 110 -2.92 8.75 -13.26
CA ARG A 110 -4.26 8.26 -13.56
C ARG A 110 -4.22 6.78 -13.92
N HIS A 111 -4.84 5.97 -13.09
CA HIS A 111 -4.80 4.52 -13.27
C HIS A 111 -5.79 4.03 -14.32
N THR A 112 -5.33 3.08 -15.14
CA THR A 112 -6.17 2.27 -16.03
C THR A 112 -6.83 1.13 -15.27
N PHE A 113 -7.82 0.50 -15.90
CA PHE A 113 -8.47 -0.69 -15.35
C PHE A 113 -7.48 -1.81 -15.02
N ASP A 114 -6.49 -2.06 -15.89
CA ASP A 114 -5.49 -3.12 -15.68
C ASP A 114 -4.71 -2.93 -14.38
N THR A 115 -4.25 -1.70 -14.12
CA THR A 115 -3.51 -1.37 -12.89
C THR A 115 -4.38 -1.57 -11.65
N LEU A 116 -5.63 -1.10 -11.69
CA LEU A 116 -6.57 -1.29 -10.58
C LEU A 116 -6.95 -2.76 -10.39
N ALA A 117 -7.08 -3.54 -11.45
CA ALA A 117 -7.36 -4.97 -11.39
C ALA A 117 -6.20 -5.75 -10.74
N HIS A 118 -4.94 -5.42 -11.09
CA HIS A 118 -3.78 -6.00 -10.41
C HIS A 118 -3.72 -5.58 -8.93
N ALA A 119 -3.94 -4.31 -8.62
CA ALA A 119 -3.98 -3.83 -7.24
C ALA A 119 -5.11 -4.50 -6.42
N LYS A 120 -6.27 -4.73 -7.03
CA LYS A 120 -7.37 -5.51 -6.46
C LYS A 120 -6.91 -6.94 -6.16
N ALA A 121 -6.26 -7.63 -7.10
CA ALA A 121 -5.77 -8.98 -6.90
C ALA A 121 -4.73 -9.05 -5.76
N MET A 122 -3.84 -8.06 -5.66
CA MET A 122 -2.91 -7.93 -4.53
C MET A 122 -3.66 -7.86 -3.19
N TYR A 123 -4.68 -6.99 -3.09
CA TYR A 123 -5.51 -6.88 -1.89
C TYR A 123 -6.19 -8.20 -1.54
N GLU A 124 -6.78 -8.88 -2.53
CA GLU A 124 -7.53 -10.12 -2.30
C GLU A 124 -6.65 -11.26 -1.78
N VAL A 125 -5.39 -11.32 -2.24
CA VAL A 125 -4.42 -12.28 -1.74
C VAL A 125 -4.07 -11.98 -0.27
N GLU A 126 -3.70 -10.73 0.06
CA GLU A 126 -3.31 -10.36 1.42
C GLU A 126 -4.47 -10.48 2.42
N ILE A 127 -5.70 -10.15 2.00
CA ILE A 127 -6.86 -10.20 2.90
C ILE A 127 -7.27 -11.65 3.23
N ALA A 128 -6.93 -12.63 2.38
CA ALA A 128 -7.23 -14.04 2.59
C ALA A 128 -6.31 -14.74 3.61
N VAL A 129 -5.11 -14.20 3.88
CA VAL A 129 -4.07 -14.85 4.69
C VAL A 129 -3.93 -14.19 6.08
N TRP A 130 -5.04 -13.81 6.72
CA TRP A 130 -4.98 -13.26 8.07
C TRP A 130 -4.52 -14.31 9.07
N ASP A 131 -3.41 -14.06 9.76
CA ASP A 131 -2.97 -14.89 10.88
C ASP A 131 -2.31 -14.02 11.94
N PRO A 132 -3.01 -13.68 13.04
CA PRO A 132 -2.48 -12.83 14.10
C PRO A 132 -1.26 -13.44 14.81
N SER A 133 -1.04 -14.76 14.71
CA SER A 133 0.15 -15.41 15.29
C SER A 133 1.46 -14.97 14.62
N LEU A 134 1.39 -14.41 13.41
CA LEU A 134 2.54 -13.86 12.71
C LEU A 134 2.94 -12.46 13.21
N GLY A 135 2.22 -11.93 14.20
CA GLY A 135 2.54 -10.68 14.90
C GLY A 135 2.48 -9.45 13.99
N PHE A 136 3.33 -8.47 14.28
CA PHE A 136 3.29 -7.16 13.64
C PHE A 136 3.48 -7.21 12.12
N GLY A 137 4.23 -8.19 11.60
CA GLY A 137 4.39 -8.38 10.16
C GLY A 137 3.04 -8.50 9.44
N THR A 138 2.12 -9.34 9.94
CA THR A 138 0.80 -9.50 9.31
C THR A 138 -0.07 -8.25 9.48
N PHE A 139 0.02 -7.55 10.62
CA PHE A 139 -0.76 -6.33 10.85
C PHE A 139 -0.33 -5.21 9.90
N ARG A 140 0.99 -5.04 9.72
CA ARG A 140 1.55 -4.13 8.73
C ARG A 140 1.09 -4.47 7.31
N ASP A 141 1.21 -5.74 6.92
CA ASP A 141 0.90 -6.17 5.55
C ASP A 141 -0.61 -5.98 5.27
N ARG A 142 -1.47 -6.34 6.23
CA ARG A 142 -2.92 -6.15 6.12
C ARG A 142 -3.34 -4.69 6.10
N THR A 143 -2.75 -3.83 6.93
CA THR A 143 -3.03 -2.38 6.86
C THR A 143 -2.57 -1.77 5.54
N GLN A 144 -1.45 -2.22 4.95
CA GLN A 144 -1.07 -1.80 3.59
C GLN A 144 -2.08 -2.28 2.54
N ALA A 145 -2.61 -3.51 2.66
CA ALA A 145 -3.68 -3.96 1.79
C ALA A 145 -4.94 -3.08 1.93
N VAL A 146 -5.33 -2.70 3.16
CA VAL A 146 -6.43 -1.74 3.37
C VAL A 146 -6.15 -0.41 2.67
N TYR A 147 -4.91 0.10 2.72
CA TYR A 147 -4.56 1.29 1.94
C TYR A 147 -4.80 1.06 0.44
N VAL A 148 -4.37 -0.08 -0.12
CA VAL A 148 -4.56 -0.38 -1.55
C VAL A 148 -6.04 -0.40 -1.93
N LEU A 149 -6.91 -0.99 -1.09
CA LEU A 149 -8.36 -0.90 -1.27
C LEU A 149 -8.85 0.55 -1.29
N LEU A 150 -8.48 1.35 -0.29
CA LEU A 150 -8.90 2.75 -0.18
C LEU A 150 -8.39 3.59 -1.35
N HIS A 151 -7.20 3.28 -1.84
CA HIS A 151 -6.62 3.87 -3.03
C HIS A 151 -7.44 3.55 -4.30
N ILE A 152 -7.80 2.29 -4.51
CA ILE A 152 -8.63 1.88 -5.66
C ILE A 152 -9.99 2.58 -5.62
N VAL A 153 -10.64 2.61 -4.44
CA VAL A 153 -11.94 3.28 -4.25
C VAL A 153 -11.80 4.77 -4.58
N ARG A 154 -10.79 5.45 -4.03
CA ARG A 154 -10.54 6.87 -4.28
C ARG A 154 -10.27 7.15 -5.76
N ALA A 155 -9.39 6.37 -6.40
CA ALA A 155 -9.06 6.51 -7.81
C ALA A 155 -10.31 6.35 -8.69
N THR A 156 -11.16 5.37 -8.38
CA THR A 156 -12.42 5.10 -9.08
C THR A 156 -13.43 6.24 -8.92
N ILE A 157 -13.70 6.70 -7.69
CA ILE A 157 -14.70 7.76 -7.41
C ILE A 157 -14.26 9.12 -7.95
N SER A 158 -12.95 9.40 -7.92
CA SER A 158 -12.43 10.69 -8.38
C SER A 158 -12.71 10.98 -9.85
N GLY A 159 -13.09 9.97 -10.65
CA GLY A 159 -13.27 10.08 -12.10
C GLY A 159 -11.95 10.29 -12.86
N GLN A 160 -10.81 10.29 -12.16
CA GLN A 160 -9.50 10.48 -12.77
C GLN A 160 -8.99 9.21 -13.46
N SER A 161 -9.46 8.04 -13.02
CA SER A 161 -9.11 6.77 -13.65
C SER A 161 -9.77 6.61 -15.02
N ARG A 162 -9.05 5.99 -15.95
CA ARG A 162 -9.51 5.77 -17.33
C ARG A 162 -10.37 4.50 -17.40
N LEU A 163 -11.55 4.57 -16.79
CA LEU A 163 -12.49 3.45 -16.68
C LEU A 163 -13.73 3.67 -17.56
N THR A 164 -14.26 2.59 -18.14
CA THR A 164 -15.61 2.61 -18.71
C THR A 164 -16.66 2.67 -17.58
N PRO A 165 -17.90 3.09 -17.85
CA PRO A 165 -18.96 3.10 -16.84
C PRO A 165 -19.14 1.74 -16.13
N SER A 166 -19.17 0.64 -16.91
CA SER A 166 -19.28 -0.71 -16.35
C SER A 166 -18.09 -1.12 -15.47
N GLN A 167 -16.88 -0.67 -15.81
CA GLN A 167 -15.68 -0.92 -14.99
C GLN A 167 -15.74 -0.11 -13.70
N THR A 168 -16.18 1.14 -13.76
CA THR A 168 -16.40 2.00 -12.59
C THR A 168 -17.39 1.34 -11.63
N ASP A 169 -18.57 0.94 -12.12
CA ASP A 169 -19.61 0.32 -11.30
C ASP A 169 -19.10 -0.97 -10.63
N ALA A 170 -18.40 -1.82 -11.38
CA ALA A 170 -17.83 -3.05 -10.85
C ALA A 170 -16.75 -2.79 -9.78
N MET A 171 -15.90 -1.78 -9.96
CA MET A 171 -14.86 -1.43 -8.98
C MET A 171 -15.44 -0.80 -7.72
N LEU A 172 -16.49 0.02 -7.84
CA LEU A 172 -17.19 0.59 -6.69
C LEU A 172 -17.92 -0.48 -5.88
N ALA A 173 -18.66 -1.38 -6.55
CA ALA A 173 -19.35 -2.48 -5.89
C ALA A 173 -18.38 -3.40 -5.14
N TRP A 174 -17.26 -3.76 -5.78
CA TRP A 174 -16.19 -4.51 -5.13
C TRP A 174 -15.57 -3.74 -3.96
N GLY A 175 -15.33 -2.44 -4.13
CA GLY A 175 -14.77 -1.56 -3.11
C GLY A 175 -15.64 -1.50 -1.86
N GLN A 176 -16.96 -1.37 -2.03
CA GLN A 176 -17.93 -1.39 -0.93
C GLN A 176 -17.90 -2.71 -0.17
N GLN A 177 -17.86 -3.85 -0.85
CA GLN A 177 -17.69 -5.15 -0.21
C GLN A 177 -16.34 -5.26 0.53
N GLY A 178 -15.27 -4.69 -0.05
CA GLY A 178 -13.97 -4.58 0.60
C GLY A 178 -14.04 -3.79 1.91
N LEU A 179 -14.71 -2.64 1.91
CA LEU A 179 -14.87 -1.79 3.09
C LEU A 179 -15.67 -2.48 4.20
N THR A 180 -16.71 -3.25 3.84
CA THR A 180 -17.44 -4.09 4.79
C THR A 180 -16.52 -5.13 5.45
N ARG A 181 -15.67 -5.81 4.67
CA ARG A 181 -14.67 -6.75 5.20
C ARG A 181 -13.64 -6.07 6.10
N VAL A 182 -13.24 -4.84 5.78
CA VAL A 182 -12.33 -4.05 6.62
C VAL A 182 -12.99 -3.71 7.95
N ARG A 183 -14.26 -3.28 7.95
CA ARG A 183 -15.04 -3.04 9.18
C ARG A 183 -15.09 -4.30 10.06
N GLU A 184 -15.42 -5.45 9.48
CA GLU A 184 -15.48 -6.72 10.20
C GLU A 184 -14.13 -7.13 10.79
N TRP A 185 -13.06 -7.00 10.00
CA TRP A 185 -11.69 -7.28 10.45
C TRP A 185 -11.26 -6.35 11.60
N LEU A 186 -11.55 -5.05 11.51
CA LEU A 186 -11.24 -4.08 12.55
C LEU A 186 -11.99 -4.41 13.85
N HIS A 187 -13.27 -4.76 13.75
CA HIS A 187 -14.09 -5.12 14.90
C HIS A 187 -13.61 -6.41 15.59
N GLY A 188 -13.19 -7.41 14.80
CA GLY A 188 -12.68 -8.69 15.30
C GLY A 188 -11.17 -8.74 15.53
N LEU A 189 -10.49 -7.59 15.65
CA LEU A 189 -9.03 -7.57 15.72
C LEU A 189 -8.51 -8.11 17.07
N ASP A 190 -7.83 -9.26 17.04
CA ASP A 190 -7.21 -9.87 18.21
C ASP A 190 -5.85 -9.25 18.55
N TRP A 191 -5.89 -8.18 19.34
CA TRP A 191 -4.70 -7.49 19.85
C TRP A 191 -3.79 -8.39 20.69
N THR A 192 -4.37 -9.27 21.52
CA THR A 192 -3.61 -10.17 22.39
C THR A 192 -2.90 -11.26 21.58
N GLY A 193 -3.55 -11.80 20.54
CA GLY A 193 -2.94 -12.73 19.58
C GLY A 193 -1.78 -12.09 18.84
N LEU A 194 -1.95 -10.86 18.35
CA LEU A 194 -0.87 -10.08 17.72
C LEU A 194 0.32 -9.87 18.65
N HIS A 195 0.06 -9.52 19.92
CA HIS A 195 1.08 -9.40 20.94
C HIS A 195 1.89 -10.69 21.08
N LYS A 196 1.20 -11.81 21.34
CA LYS A 196 1.82 -13.12 21.55
C LYS A 196 2.67 -13.53 20.34
N GLY A 197 2.14 -13.31 19.14
CA GLY A 197 2.88 -13.53 17.89
C GLY A 197 4.17 -12.72 17.80
N CYS A 198 4.14 -11.45 18.19
CA CYS A 198 5.36 -10.62 18.27
C CYS A 198 6.38 -11.19 19.26
N LEU A 199 5.96 -11.48 20.49
CA LEU A 199 6.85 -12.02 21.53
C LEU A 199 7.54 -13.31 21.10
N ILE A 200 6.79 -14.24 20.49
CA ILE A 200 7.32 -15.52 20.03
C ILE A 200 8.35 -15.32 18.91
N ARG A 201 8.15 -14.35 18.02
CA ARG A 201 9.00 -14.17 16.84
C ARG A 201 10.23 -13.31 17.07
N SER A 202 10.11 -12.22 17.84
CA SER A 202 11.24 -11.32 18.06
C SER A 202 12.01 -11.60 19.35
N GLY A 203 11.40 -12.29 20.32
CA GLY A 203 12.03 -12.59 21.61
C GLY A 203 12.38 -11.35 22.45
N ASN A 204 12.07 -10.15 21.96
CA ASN A 204 12.47 -8.89 22.58
C ASN A 204 11.28 -8.23 23.27
N ALA A 205 11.25 -8.34 24.59
CA ALA A 205 10.21 -7.71 25.43
C ALA A 205 10.15 -6.18 25.24
N GLY A 206 11.23 -5.53 24.80
CA GLY A 206 11.26 -4.09 24.50
C GLY A 206 10.44 -3.69 23.28
N GLU A 207 10.27 -4.57 22.29
CA GLU A 207 9.47 -4.28 21.08
C GLU A 207 7.96 -4.31 21.37
N VAL A 208 7.54 -5.07 22.37
CA VAL A 208 6.15 -5.09 22.85
C VAL A 208 5.75 -3.74 23.42
N LEU A 209 6.66 -3.07 24.12
CA LEU A 209 6.42 -1.76 24.71
C LEU A 209 6.20 -0.68 23.65
N ALA A 210 6.82 -0.83 22.47
CA ALA A 210 6.60 0.04 21.32
C ALA A 210 5.30 -0.26 20.55
N PHE A 211 4.59 -1.36 20.88
CA PHE A 211 3.46 -1.85 20.09
C PHE A 211 2.35 -0.79 19.87
N PRO A 212 1.91 -0.01 20.87
CA PRO A 212 0.92 1.04 20.67
C PRO A 212 1.38 2.15 19.71
N HIS A 213 2.68 2.47 19.71
CA HIS A 213 3.28 3.47 18.82
C HIS A 213 3.21 3.01 17.37
N ILE A 214 3.60 1.75 17.14
CA ILE A 214 3.57 1.12 15.84
C ILE A 214 2.13 0.97 15.36
N ALA A 215 1.23 0.40 16.17
CA ALA A 215 -0.16 0.20 15.80
C ALA A 215 -0.88 1.50 15.42
N SER A 216 -0.75 2.53 16.25
CA SER A 216 -1.31 3.86 15.97
C SER A 216 -0.73 4.48 14.69
N HIS A 217 0.57 4.29 14.43
CA HIS A 217 1.20 4.76 13.19
C HIS A 217 0.53 4.16 11.95
N TYR A 218 0.30 2.85 11.92
CA TYR A 218 -0.33 2.17 10.77
C TYR A 218 -1.82 2.50 10.65
N LEU A 219 -2.56 2.55 11.75
CA LEU A 219 -3.96 2.99 11.74
C LEU A 219 -4.08 4.40 11.13
N ILE A 220 -3.23 5.33 11.55
CA ILE A 220 -3.23 6.70 11.00
C ILE A 220 -2.82 6.70 9.53
N LYS A 221 -1.67 6.10 9.21
CA LYS A 221 -1.04 6.22 7.90
C LYS A 221 -1.78 5.46 6.81
N MET A 222 -2.35 4.31 7.13
CA MET A 222 -2.92 3.38 6.16
C MET A 222 -4.45 3.36 6.13
N ILE A 223 -5.13 3.82 7.19
CA ILE A 223 -6.59 3.76 7.29
C ILE A 223 -7.18 5.16 7.48
N ILE A 224 -6.89 5.83 8.60
CA ILE A 224 -7.55 7.10 8.96
C ILE A 224 -7.21 8.21 7.97
N ASN A 225 -5.94 8.42 7.63
CA ASN A 225 -5.56 9.48 6.69
C ASN A 225 -6.10 9.24 5.28
N PRO A 226 -6.01 8.01 4.72
CA PRO A 226 -6.65 7.71 3.44
C PRO A 226 -8.17 7.89 3.46
N LEU A 227 -8.86 7.49 4.54
CA LEU A 227 -10.30 7.74 4.68
C LEU A 227 -10.63 9.23 4.73
N ILE A 228 -9.87 10.05 5.46
CA ILE A 228 -10.05 11.51 5.46
C ILE A 228 -9.89 12.06 4.04
N ARG A 229 -8.85 11.63 3.31
CA ARG A 229 -8.62 12.05 1.92
C ARG A 229 -9.75 11.61 0.99
N LEU A 230 -10.32 10.42 1.21
CA LEU A 230 -11.48 9.92 0.49
C LEU A 230 -12.72 10.77 0.78
N CYS A 231 -13.01 11.07 2.05
CA CYS A 231 -14.12 11.93 2.43
C CYS A 231 -14.02 13.36 1.88
N SER A 232 -12.81 13.84 1.58
CA SER A 232 -12.58 15.19 1.04
C SER A 232 -12.81 15.32 -0.47
N ILE A 233 -13.07 14.23 -1.21
CA ILE A 233 -13.36 14.30 -2.65
C ILE A 233 -14.88 14.18 -2.92
N PRO A 234 -15.37 14.76 -4.03
CA PRO A 234 -16.78 14.58 -4.44
C PRO A 234 -17.17 13.11 -4.51
N GLY A 235 -18.32 12.75 -3.94
CA GLY A 235 -18.83 11.37 -3.89
C GLY A 235 -18.11 10.44 -2.90
N GLY A 236 -16.92 10.80 -2.41
CA GLY A 236 -16.14 9.94 -1.52
C GLY A 236 -16.75 9.77 -0.13
N LEU A 237 -17.40 10.81 0.39
CA LEU A 237 -18.08 10.77 1.68
C LEU A 237 -19.23 9.75 1.72
N ALA A 238 -19.95 9.56 0.60
CA ALA A 238 -21.05 8.59 0.50
C ALA A 238 -20.59 7.13 0.59
N VAL A 239 -19.29 6.86 0.47
CA VAL A 239 -18.72 5.51 0.48
C VAL A 239 -18.14 5.14 1.85
N VAL A 240 -17.97 6.12 2.76
CA VAL A 240 -17.46 5.89 4.11
C VAL A 240 -18.61 5.83 5.10
N SER A 241 -18.92 4.64 5.60
CA SER A 241 -20.00 4.46 6.57
C SER A 241 -19.61 4.91 7.98
N GLY A 242 -20.59 5.39 8.76
CA GLY A 242 -20.40 5.68 10.19
C GLY A 242 -19.95 4.44 10.98
N GLU A 243 -20.44 3.26 10.61
CA GLU A 243 -20.04 1.99 11.24
C GLU A 243 -18.57 1.64 11.02
N LEU A 244 -17.99 1.98 9.85
CA LEU A 244 -16.55 1.82 9.62
C LEU A 244 -15.75 2.74 10.54
N VAL A 245 -16.20 3.98 10.74
CA VAL A 245 -15.56 4.92 11.67
C VAL A 245 -15.66 4.39 13.11
N SER A 246 -16.84 3.93 13.53
CA SER A 246 -17.04 3.33 14.86
C SER A 246 -16.20 2.06 15.06
N ALA A 247 -16.00 1.26 14.01
CA ALA A 247 -15.10 0.11 14.09
C ALA A 247 -13.66 0.56 14.36
N ILE A 248 -13.15 1.60 13.67
CA ILE A 248 -11.81 2.15 13.93
C ILE A 248 -11.70 2.70 15.36
N GLU A 249 -12.73 3.42 15.84
CA GLU A 249 -12.79 3.92 17.21
C GLU A 249 -12.69 2.77 18.21
N HIS A 250 -13.52 1.74 18.03
CA HIS A 250 -13.51 0.54 18.87
C HIS A 250 -12.15 -0.17 18.84
N THR A 251 -11.58 -0.38 17.65
CA THR A 251 -10.27 -0.99 17.47
C THR A 251 -9.19 -0.23 18.24
N TRP A 252 -9.19 1.10 18.16
CA TRP A 252 -8.22 1.92 18.88
C TRP A 252 -8.43 1.90 20.40
N SER A 253 -9.68 1.99 20.87
CA SER A 253 -10.01 1.84 22.29
C SER A 253 -9.57 0.48 22.84
N ALA A 254 -9.82 -0.61 22.10
CA ALA A 254 -9.39 -1.96 22.46
C ALA A 254 -7.86 -2.06 22.54
N ALA A 255 -7.14 -1.42 21.60
CA ALA A 255 -5.68 -1.35 21.65
C ALA A 255 -5.20 -0.68 22.94
N ARG A 256 -5.78 0.47 23.29
CA ARG A 256 -5.40 1.20 24.52
C ARG A 256 -5.65 0.39 25.79
N LEU A 257 -6.73 -0.39 25.82
CA LEU A 257 -7.03 -1.29 26.95
C LEU A 257 -6.04 -2.46 27.03
N ALA A 258 -5.62 -3.01 25.89
CA ALA A 258 -4.65 -4.10 25.83
C ALA A 258 -3.22 -3.66 26.22
N TYR A 259 -2.92 -2.36 26.11
CA TYR A 259 -1.58 -1.79 26.37
C TYR A 259 -1.69 -0.50 27.20
N PRO A 260 -2.01 -0.61 28.51
CA PRO A 260 -2.21 0.56 29.36
C PRO A 260 -0.89 1.28 29.70
N ASP A 261 0.22 0.54 29.78
CA ASP A 261 1.54 1.07 30.11
C ASP A 261 2.26 1.53 28.85
N LEU A 262 1.99 2.77 28.46
CA LEU A 262 2.66 3.41 27.33
C LEU A 262 4.09 3.78 27.71
N VAL A 263 5.03 3.40 26.85
CA VAL A 263 6.42 3.79 26.99
C VAL A 263 6.64 5.15 26.34
N ASP A 264 7.61 5.90 26.85
CA ASP A 264 7.96 7.19 26.25
C ASP A 264 8.38 7.01 24.78
N ALA A 265 7.96 7.93 23.92
CA ALA A 265 8.30 7.91 22.50
C ALA A 265 9.81 8.12 22.26
N ASP A 266 10.52 8.70 23.22
CA ASP A 266 11.95 8.99 23.16
C ASP A 266 12.84 7.77 23.48
N ILE A 267 12.25 6.59 23.70
CA ILE A 267 13.02 5.35 23.81
C ILE A 267 13.48 4.92 22.41
N GLY A 268 14.80 4.71 22.25
CA GLY A 268 15.51 4.51 20.97
C GLY A 268 15.07 3.34 20.07
N PHE A 269 14.01 2.61 20.41
CA PHE A 269 13.42 1.55 19.59
C PHE A 269 12.08 1.96 18.93
N VAL A 270 11.53 3.15 19.21
CA VAL A 270 10.33 3.68 18.56
C VAL A 270 10.71 4.48 17.31
N TRP A 271 10.70 3.85 16.13
CA TRP A 271 11.05 4.52 14.86
C TRP A 271 9.96 5.46 14.31
N SER A 272 8.72 5.30 14.77
CA SER A 272 7.55 6.05 14.31
C SER A 272 6.38 5.80 15.25
N SER A 273 5.73 6.88 15.69
CA SER A 273 4.55 6.82 16.56
C SER A 273 3.40 7.63 15.98
N GLY A 274 2.19 7.09 16.09
CA GLY A 274 0.95 7.81 15.84
C GLY A 274 0.28 8.33 17.11
N LEU A 275 0.76 7.98 18.30
CA LEU A 275 0.01 8.14 19.55
C LEU A 275 -0.45 9.57 19.81
N ALA A 276 0.44 10.55 19.66
CA ALA A 276 0.10 11.96 19.89
C ALA A 276 -0.96 12.52 18.92
N ARG A 277 -1.24 11.81 17.83
CA ARG A 277 -2.08 12.30 16.72
C ARG A 277 -3.32 11.46 16.48
N ILE A 278 -3.38 10.22 16.95
CA ILE A 278 -4.45 9.29 16.56
C ILE A 278 -5.82 9.80 17.00
N ASP A 279 -5.95 10.30 18.23
CA ASP A 279 -7.22 10.80 18.75
C ASP A 279 -7.71 12.03 17.97
N SER A 280 -6.82 12.98 17.64
CA SER A 280 -7.20 14.16 16.86
C SER A 280 -7.55 13.83 15.40
N ARG A 281 -6.85 12.86 14.79
CA ARG A 281 -7.17 12.40 13.44
C ARG A 281 -8.47 11.59 13.38
N LEU A 282 -8.74 10.80 14.41
CA LEU A 282 -9.99 10.07 14.54
C LEU A 282 -11.18 11.02 14.74
N ALA A 283 -11.02 12.04 15.59
CA ALA A 283 -12.01 13.10 15.76
C ALA A 283 -12.29 13.85 14.45
N GLN A 284 -11.24 14.15 13.66
CA GLN A 284 -11.40 14.75 12.34
C GLN A 284 -12.19 13.84 11.37
N LEU A 285 -11.86 12.55 11.31
CA LEU A 285 -12.60 11.60 10.46
C LEU A 285 -14.07 11.53 10.88
N LYS A 286 -14.34 11.47 12.19
CA LYS A 286 -15.70 11.47 12.74
C LYS A 286 -16.48 12.72 12.36
N ALA A 287 -15.88 13.89 12.49
CA ALA A 287 -16.53 15.15 12.15
C ALA A 287 -16.98 15.20 10.68
N LEU A 288 -16.17 14.64 9.77
CA LEU A 288 -16.52 14.56 8.34
C LEU A 288 -17.74 13.67 8.09
N VAL A 289 -17.82 12.53 8.76
CA VAL A 289 -18.89 11.53 8.53
C VAL A 289 -20.18 11.88 9.28
N VAL A 290 -20.09 12.37 10.52
CA VAL A 290 -21.26 12.78 11.32
C VAL A 290 -21.96 14.00 10.72
N GLY A 291 -21.25 14.86 9.99
CA GLY A 291 -21.84 15.97 9.24
C GLY A 291 -22.88 15.55 8.18
N GLN A 292 -22.98 14.25 7.84
CA GLN A 292 -24.04 13.72 6.96
C GLN A 292 -25.35 13.36 7.67
N CYS A 293 -25.36 13.25 9.01
CA CYS A 293 -26.53 12.80 9.77
C CYS A 293 -27.37 13.94 10.36
N SER A 294 -27.05 15.20 10.07
CA SER A 294 -27.89 16.34 10.42
C SER A 294 -28.78 16.73 9.24
N PRO A 295 -30.12 16.72 9.41
CA PRO A 295 -31.06 17.12 8.36
C PRO A 295 -30.96 18.60 7.97
#